data_AF-A0A075LUG2-F1
#
_entry.id   AF-A0A075LUG2-F1
#
_cell.length_a   1.000
_cell.length_b   1.000
_cell.length_c   1.000
_cell.angle_alpha   90.00
_cell.angle_beta   90.00
_cell.angle_gamma   90.00
#
_symmetry.space_group_name_H-M   'P 1'
#
loop_
_entity.id
_entity.type
_entity.pdbx_description
1 polymer ?
#
loop_
_entity_poly.entity_id
_entity_poly.type
_entity_poly.pdbx_seq_one_letter_code
_entity_poly.pdbx_strand_id
1 'polypeptide(L)'
;MKQPKKRRFQLSERQLGYAMVAPSIILIAVIIIWPIMLSGWNSLFDYRLNDPAKAERISSLSINLETYADNRYLVYDTMDEVRDAMPDAGGALDDITTALDEQHETLLNTDEGLAGRYEEVNTMLENFQPVNDEELRLADVPEEWADGFANTLDEQTAAVQALRDGAPEEAFQPLTDLESQLSNTQGSILEPNFVGLKNYTTYLGDGRTWTAMLNTLLFTVVTVGVELAVGLAVALLINRVFIGRGLVRAAVLVPWAIPTAVAAMMWTFLFDGQSGIMAHYMAQFGLIDDPGALLSTGAGGMFSIMFADIWKTTPYMALLLLAGLQTIPRSLYEAAEVDGANKFQQFISITLPMIRSAILVAVLFRALDAFRVFDLIYVLTGGGPANSTESISVYAYKLLFEQQNFGAGSALSVIVFLSVALLSTIFIKLIGSDLFSGRLKQ
;
A
#
# COMPACT_ATOMS: atom_id res chain seq x y z
N MET A 1 45.59 -50.50 7.30
CA MET A 1 44.79 -49.38 7.86
C MET A 1 43.52 -49.23 7.04
N LYS A 2 42.33 -49.37 7.66
CA LYS A 2 41.02 -49.25 6.99
C LYS A 2 40.69 -47.76 6.80
N GLN A 3 40.47 -47.32 5.55
CA GLN A 3 39.98 -45.97 5.29
C GLN A 3 38.50 -45.82 5.72
N PRO A 4 38.09 -44.70 6.33
CA PRO A 4 36.70 -44.49 6.72
C PRO A 4 35.82 -44.24 5.49
N LYS A 5 34.75 -45.02 5.33
CA LYS A 5 33.72 -44.79 4.32
C LYS A 5 33.04 -43.45 4.59
N LYS A 6 33.31 -42.42 3.78
CA LYS A 6 32.51 -41.19 3.74
C LYS A 6 31.07 -41.56 3.38
N ARG A 7 30.15 -41.47 4.35
CA ARG A 7 28.70 -41.55 4.08
C ARG A 7 28.35 -40.40 3.13
N ARG A 8 28.12 -40.68 1.85
CA ARG A 8 27.49 -39.72 0.94
C ARG A 8 26.08 -39.49 1.44
N PHE A 9 25.75 -38.24 1.75
CA PHE A 9 24.39 -37.81 2.01
C PHE A 9 23.56 -38.14 0.75
N GLN A 10 22.76 -39.21 0.80
CA GLN A 10 21.79 -39.54 -0.24
C GLN A 10 20.44 -39.09 0.28
N LEU A 11 19.96 -37.95 -0.22
CA LEU A 11 18.59 -37.52 -0.01
C LEU A 11 17.67 -38.52 -0.71
N SER A 12 16.57 -38.90 -0.06
CA SER A 12 15.51 -39.67 -0.72
C SER A 12 14.91 -38.87 -1.88
N GLU A 13 14.31 -39.53 -2.87
CA GLU A 13 13.70 -38.84 -4.03
C GLU A 13 12.68 -37.76 -3.63
N ARG A 14 11.91 -38.00 -2.55
CA ARG A 14 11.01 -36.99 -1.98
C ARG A 14 11.75 -35.80 -1.40
N GLN A 15 12.86 -36.03 -0.69
CA GLN A 15 13.69 -34.96 -0.13
C GLN A 15 14.41 -34.17 -1.23
N LEU A 16 14.83 -34.83 -2.32
CA LEU A 16 15.36 -34.19 -3.52
C LEU A 16 14.29 -33.29 -4.18
N GLY A 17 13.06 -33.80 -4.33
CA GLY A 17 11.93 -33.02 -4.81
C GLY A 17 11.67 -31.75 -3.98
N TYR A 18 11.63 -31.88 -2.66
CA TYR A 18 11.50 -30.71 -1.78
C TYR A 18 12.70 -29.77 -1.86
N ALA A 19 13.93 -30.31 -1.89
CA ALA A 19 15.14 -29.49 -2.00
C ALA A 19 15.20 -28.67 -3.29
N MET A 20 14.63 -29.17 -4.39
CA MET A 20 14.58 -28.45 -5.68
C MET A 20 13.55 -27.30 -5.67
N VAL A 21 12.44 -27.44 -4.95
CA VAL A 21 11.36 -26.44 -4.91
C VAL A 21 11.50 -25.47 -3.71
N ALA A 22 12.23 -25.88 -2.67
CA ALA A 22 12.44 -25.09 -1.45
C ALA A 22 12.93 -23.65 -1.73
N PRO A 23 13.90 -23.39 -2.63
CA PRO A 23 14.32 -22.02 -2.92
C PRO A 23 13.17 -21.14 -3.45
N SER A 24 12.32 -21.68 -4.32
CA SER A 24 11.15 -20.97 -4.84
C SER A 24 10.09 -20.73 -3.77
N ILE A 25 9.86 -21.70 -2.89
CA ILE A 25 8.91 -21.54 -1.77
C ILE A 25 9.39 -20.47 -0.79
N ILE A 26 10.69 -20.46 -0.46
CA ILE A 26 11.29 -19.45 0.41
C ILE A 26 11.14 -18.06 -0.24
N LEU A 27 11.42 -17.93 -1.54
CA LEU A 27 11.22 -16.67 -2.26
C LEU A 27 9.76 -16.21 -2.22
N ILE A 28 8.80 -17.13 -2.43
CA ILE A 28 7.36 -16.82 -2.31
C ILE A 28 7.01 -16.36 -0.89
N ALA A 29 7.52 -17.05 0.13
CA ALA A 29 7.25 -16.70 1.52
C ALA A 29 7.79 -15.31 1.87
N VAL A 30 9.02 -14.99 1.45
CA VAL A 30 9.68 -13.71 1.76
C VAL A 30 9.11 -12.55 0.95
N ILE A 31 8.83 -12.76 -0.35
CA ILE A 31 8.45 -11.66 -1.26
C ILE A 31 6.94 -11.41 -1.27
N ILE A 32 6.13 -12.46 -1.08
CA ILE A 32 4.67 -12.37 -1.22
C ILE A 32 3.99 -12.48 0.13
N ILE A 33 4.27 -13.55 0.88
CA ILE A 33 3.52 -13.85 2.10
C ILE A 33 3.89 -12.87 3.21
N TRP A 34 5.17 -12.58 3.40
CA TRP A 34 5.64 -11.69 4.46
C TRP A 34 5.06 -10.27 4.37
N PRO A 35 5.09 -9.56 3.22
CA PRO A 35 4.48 -8.23 3.13
C PRO A 35 2.97 -8.24 3.38
N ILE A 36 2.26 -9.30 2.97
CA ILE A 36 0.82 -9.44 3.22
C ILE A 36 0.56 -9.66 4.72
N MET A 37 1.34 -10.52 5.38
CA MET A 37 1.25 -10.73 6.82
C MET A 37 1.60 -9.45 7.60
N LEU A 38 2.64 -8.75 7.18
CA LEU A 38 3.05 -7.47 7.76
C LEU A 38 1.96 -6.40 7.61
N SER A 39 1.32 -6.32 6.43
CA SER A 39 0.17 -5.44 6.22
C SER A 39 -1.02 -5.87 7.09
N GLY A 40 -1.28 -7.16 7.20
CA GLY A 40 -2.27 -7.71 8.14
C GLY A 40 -1.99 -7.30 9.58
N TRP A 41 -0.74 -7.39 10.02
CA TRP A 41 -0.33 -6.97 11.36
C TRP A 41 -0.49 -5.47 11.57
N ASN A 42 0.09 -4.65 10.68
CA ASN A 42 0.00 -3.19 10.75
C ASN A 42 -1.45 -2.69 10.76
N SER A 43 -2.35 -3.37 10.04
CA SER A 43 -3.76 -2.98 9.96
C SER A 43 -4.52 -3.11 11.29
N LEU A 44 -3.96 -3.82 12.28
CA LEU A 44 -4.54 -3.95 13.61
C LEU A 44 -4.16 -2.80 14.55
N PHE A 45 -3.30 -1.88 14.11
CA PHE A 45 -2.83 -0.75 14.91
C PHE A 45 -3.27 0.58 14.29
N ASP A 46 -3.42 1.61 15.12
CA ASP A 46 -3.47 3.01 14.68
C ASP A 46 -2.03 3.51 14.48
N TYR A 47 -1.38 2.99 13.45
CA TYR A 47 0.04 3.20 13.16
C TYR A 47 0.23 4.32 12.13
N ARG A 48 0.81 5.46 12.53
CA ARG A 48 0.97 6.66 11.69
C ARG A 48 2.32 7.31 11.91
N LEU A 49 3.11 7.47 10.85
CA LEU A 49 4.46 8.06 10.97
C LEU A 49 4.45 9.59 11.14
N ASN A 50 3.32 10.25 10.87
CA ASN A 50 3.19 11.69 11.05
C ASN A 50 2.70 12.10 12.45
N ASP A 51 2.51 11.14 13.35
CA ASP A 51 2.07 11.35 14.73
C ASP A 51 3.11 10.68 15.64
N PRO A 52 3.97 11.44 16.35
CA PRO A 52 5.04 10.87 17.18
C PRO A 52 4.53 9.85 18.20
N ALA A 53 3.32 10.04 18.75
CA ALA A 53 2.72 9.12 19.72
C ALA A 53 2.25 7.80 19.09
N LYS A 54 2.22 7.72 17.75
CA LYS A 54 1.73 6.58 16.96
C LYS A 54 2.70 6.15 15.86
N ALA A 55 3.92 6.67 15.91
CA ALA A 55 4.98 6.38 14.95
C ALA A 55 5.55 4.96 15.09
N GLU A 56 5.09 4.20 16.08
CA GLU A 56 5.42 2.80 16.32
C GLU A 56 4.19 1.97 16.66
N ARG A 57 4.35 0.65 16.75
CA ARG A 57 3.28 -0.29 17.12
C ARG A 57 3.39 -0.58 18.61
N ILE A 58 2.66 0.16 19.41
CA ILE A 58 2.70 0.13 20.86
C ILE A 58 1.62 -0.85 21.35
N SER A 59 2.02 -1.95 21.98
CA SER A 59 1.10 -2.97 22.52
C SER A 59 0.73 -2.78 23.98
N SER A 60 1.59 -2.10 24.73
CA SER A 60 1.54 -1.86 26.17
C SER A 60 1.79 -0.39 26.42
N LEU A 61 1.40 0.11 27.60
CA LEU A 61 1.71 1.49 27.98
C LEU A 61 3.22 1.61 28.14
N SER A 62 3.83 2.53 27.40
CA SER A 62 5.29 2.67 27.33
C SER A 62 5.71 4.13 27.42
N ILE A 63 6.98 4.38 27.68
CA ILE A 63 7.60 5.70 27.60
C ILE A 63 8.70 5.70 26.54
N ASN A 64 8.78 6.78 25.76
CA ASN A 64 9.88 7.05 24.85
C ASN A 64 11.02 7.76 25.61
N LEU A 65 12.08 7.02 25.91
CA LEU A 65 13.22 7.49 26.69
C LEU A 65 14.02 8.59 25.98
N GLU A 66 14.08 8.59 24.65
CA GLU A 66 14.76 9.64 23.89
C GLU A 66 14.02 10.97 24.07
N THR A 67 12.70 10.98 23.81
CA THR A 67 11.85 12.15 24.00
C THR A 67 11.79 12.59 25.46
N TYR A 68 11.75 11.64 26.40
CA TYR A 68 11.74 11.94 27.83
C TYR A 68 13.05 12.60 28.27
N ALA A 69 14.22 12.08 27.87
CA ALA A 69 15.51 12.64 28.23
C ALA A 69 15.73 14.04 27.64
N ASP A 70 15.41 14.23 26.36
CA ASP A 70 15.49 15.54 25.69
C ASP A 70 14.58 16.57 26.37
N ASN A 71 13.32 16.21 26.62
CA ASN A 71 12.36 17.11 27.28
C ASN A 71 12.79 17.43 28.70
N ARG A 72 13.32 16.45 29.45
CA ARG A 72 13.86 16.68 30.79
C ARG A 72 14.97 17.72 30.71
N TYR A 73 15.98 17.54 29.86
CA TYR A 73 17.06 18.52 29.69
C TYR A 73 16.53 19.94 29.43
N LEU A 74 15.60 20.08 28.48
CA LEU A 74 14.99 21.38 28.13
C LEU A 74 14.25 22.03 29.31
N VAL A 75 13.49 21.25 30.08
CA VAL A 75 12.79 21.74 31.27
C VAL A 75 13.77 22.32 32.28
N TYR A 76 14.85 21.59 32.62
CA TYR A 76 15.85 22.08 33.59
C TYR A 76 16.61 23.31 33.09
N ASP A 77 17.01 23.32 31.81
CA ASP A 77 17.67 24.47 31.19
C ASP A 77 16.79 25.73 31.25
N THR A 78 15.50 25.58 30.93
CA THR A 78 14.53 26.69 30.96
C THR A 78 14.21 27.12 32.39
N MET A 79 14.24 26.22 33.37
CA MET A 79 14.11 26.59 34.79
C MET A 79 15.27 27.47 35.25
N ASP A 80 16.49 27.23 34.77
CA ASP A 80 17.64 28.10 35.05
C ASP A 80 17.47 29.48 34.41
N GLU A 81 16.92 29.57 33.19
CA GLU A 81 16.57 30.86 32.57
C GLU A 81 15.50 31.62 33.39
N VAL A 82 14.49 30.92 33.89
CA VAL A 82 13.47 31.52 34.79
C VAL A 82 14.13 32.00 36.08
N ARG A 83 15.07 31.25 36.65
CA ARG A 83 15.78 31.61 37.88
C ARG A 83 16.62 32.87 37.70
N ASP A 84 17.24 33.04 36.54
CA ASP A 84 17.98 34.25 36.18
C ASP A 84 17.07 35.46 35.98
N ALA A 85 15.90 35.28 35.36
CA ALA A 85 14.93 36.35 35.10
C ALA A 85 14.06 36.71 36.33
N MET A 86 13.84 35.77 37.24
CA MET A 86 13.01 35.92 38.44
C MET A 86 13.62 35.17 39.64
N PRO A 87 14.65 35.73 40.31
CA PRO A 87 15.33 35.07 41.42
C PRO A 87 14.42 34.67 42.60
N ASP A 88 13.35 35.44 42.82
CA ASP A 88 12.35 35.18 43.88
C ASP A 88 11.49 33.93 43.60
N ALA A 89 11.50 33.40 42.37
CA ALA A 89 10.79 32.16 42.00
C ALA A 89 11.52 30.89 42.44
N GLY A 90 12.75 31.00 42.96
CA GLY A 90 13.61 29.84 43.28
C GLY A 90 12.94 28.75 44.11
N GLY A 91 12.17 29.10 45.14
CA GLY A 91 11.48 28.11 45.97
C GLY A 91 10.43 27.29 45.19
N ALA A 92 9.67 27.93 44.31
CA ALA A 92 8.68 27.23 43.50
C ALA A 92 9.34 26.36 42.41
N LEU A 93 10.46 26.81 41.85
CA LEU A 93 11.26 26.00 40.92
C LEU A 93 11.90 24.79 41.61
N ASP A 94 12.34 24.93 42.86
CA ASP A 94 12.90 23.82 43.64
C ASP A 94 11.82 22.79 44.00
N ASP A 95 10.58 23.23 44.27
CA ASP A 95 9.42 22.35 44.47
C ASP A 95 9.10 21.56 43.17
N ILE A 96 9.06 22.25 42.01
CA ILE A 96 8.88 21.61 40.69
C ILE A 96 9.99 20.58 40.44
N THR A 97 11.24 20.96 40.67
CA THR A 97 12.41 20.08 40.51
C THR A 97 12.26 18.82 41.34
N THR A 98 11.89 18.97 42.61
CA THR A 98 11.72 17.85 43.54
C THR A 98 10.62 16.89 43.05
N ALA A 99 9.49 17.43 42.59
CA ALA A 99 8.39 16.61 42.07
C ALA A 99 8.78 15.83 40.81
N LEU A 100 9.51 16.45 39.89
CA LEU A 100 9.98 15.81 38.66
C LEU A 100 11.07 14.76 38.94
N ASP A 101 11.99 15.03 39.87
CA ASP A 101 13.03 14.09 40.28
C ASP A 101 12.45 12.85 40.98
N GLU A 102 11.42 13.02 41.80
CA GLU A 102 10.72 11.89 42.43
C GLU A 102 10.07 10.97 41.38
N GLN A 103 9.44 11.55 40.35
CA GLN A 103 8.88 10.77 39.24
C GLN A 103 9.97 10.08 38.41
N HIS A 104 11.11 10.75 38.18
CA HIS A 104 12.24 10.19 37.48
C HIS A 104 12.85 9.00 38.23
N GLU A 105 13.11 9.14 39.53
CA GLU A 105 13.60 8.04 40.36
C GLU A 105 12.62 6.87 40.38
N THR A 106 11.31 7.15 40.46
CA THR A 106 10.28 6.10 40.40
C THR A 106 10.29 5.38 39.04
N LEU A 107 10.45 6.13 37.94
CA LEU A 107 10.59 5.56 36.60
C LEU A 107 11.80 4.62 36.53
N LEU A 108 12.98 5.08 36.92
CA LEU A 108 14.21 4.29 36.81
C LEU A 108 14.18 3.00 37.64
N ASN A 109 13.36 2.96 38.70
CA ASN A 109 13.16 1.80 39.56
C ASN A 109 12.01 0.87 39.11
N THR A 110 11.34 1.17 37.99
CA THR A 110 10.22 0.39 37.47
C THR A 110 10.64 -0.97 36.92
N ASP A 111 11.82 -1.07 36.28
CA ASP A 111 12.35 -2.29 35.70
C ASP A 111 13.86 -2.44 35.95
N GLU A 112 14.30 -3.69 36.13
CA GLU A 112 15.70 -4.05 36.40
C GLU A 112 16.53 -3.85 35.12
N GLY A 113 17.14 -2.67 35.01
CA GLY A 113 18.00 -2.28 33.88
C GLY A 113 17.57 -1.00 33.16
N LEU A 114 16.39 -0.45 33.49
CA LEU A 114 15.89 0.78 32.87
C LEU A 114 16.80 1.98 33.14
N ALA A 115 17.34 2.09 34.36
CA ALA A 115 18.35 3.09 34.70
C ALA A 115 19.58 3.08 33.78
N GLY A 116 20.11 1.88 33.48
CA GLY A 116 21.27 1.73 32.61
C GLY A 116 20.96 2.09 31.15
N ARG A 117 19.77 1.73 30.68
CA ARG A 117 19.29 2.09 29.34
C ARG A 117 19.06 3.60 29.19
N TYR A 118 18.45 4.23 30.20
CA TYR A 118 18.26 5.68 30.21
C TYR A 118 19.60 6.40 30.13
N GLU A 119 20.61 5.95 30.88
CA GLU A 119 21.95 6.53 30.83
C GLU A 119 22.61 6.37 29.45
N GLU A 120 22.42 5.22 28.81
CA GLU A 120 22.90 4.99 27.44
C GLU A 120 22.21 5.94 26.45
N VAL A 121 20.89 6.09 26.53
CA VAL A 121 20.12 7.06 25.72
C VAL A 121 20.63 8.49 25.95
N ASN A 122 20.78 8.90 27.22
CA ASN A 122 21.28 10.23 27.56
C ASN A 122 22.68 10.48 27.00
N THR A 123 23.59 9.50 27.12
CA THR A 123 24.94 9.58 26.54
C THR A 123 24.90 9.71 25.01
N MET A 124 23.98 9.02 24.33
CA MET A 124 23.82 9.14 22.88
C MET A 124 23.35 10.55 22.50
N LEU A 125 22.38 11.11 23.22
CA LEU A 125 21.85 12.46 22.98
C LEU A 125 22.91 13.54 23.21
N GLU A 126 23.70 13.44 24.29
CA GLU A 126 24.84 14.32 24.57
C GLU A 126 25.89 14.31 23.44
N ASN A 127 26.02 13.17 22.74
CA ASN A 127 26.91 13.01 21.59
C ASN A 127 26.23 13.30 20.23
N PHE A 128 25.01 13.84 20.24
CA PHE A 128 24.20 14.10 19.04
C PHE A 128 23.98 12.86 18.16
N GLN A 129 23.82 11.68 18.78
CA GLN A 129 23.56 10.42 18.12
C GLN A 129 22.08 10.04 18.22
N PRO A 130 21.42 9.67 17.10
CA PRO A 130 20.02 9.25 17.12
C PRO A 130 19.85 7.85 17.75
N VAL A 131 18.77 7.67 18.52
CA VAL A 131 18.43 6.39 19.15
C VAL A 131 17.61 5.54 18.17
N ASN A 132 18.29 4.78 17.32
CA ASN A 132 17.61 3.96 16.29
C ASN A 132 17.09 2.61 16.80
N ASP A 133 17.51 2.17 17.99
CA ASP A 133 17.10 0.89 18.56
C ASP A 133 15.79 1.06 19.35
N GLU A 134 14.73 0.38 18.89
CA GLU A 134 13.39 0.42 19.49
C GLU A 134 13.41 -0.13 20.92
N GLU A 135 14.16 -1.19 21.20
CA GLU A 135 14.24 -1.79 22.55
C GLU A 135 14.97 -0.86 23.53
N LEU A 136 15.92 -0.07 23.03
CA LEU A 136 16.61 0.94 23.83
C LEU A 136 15.68 2.14 24.08
N ARG A 137 15.00 2.60 23.03
CA ARG A 137 14.18 3.81 23.03
C ARG A 137 12.87 3.69 23.81
N LEU A 138 12.22 2.52 23.76
CA LEU A 138 10.91 2.29 24.40
C LEU A 138 11.03 1.45 25.67
N ALA A 139 10.42 1.89 26.76
CA ALA A 139 10.30 1.12 28.00
C ALA A 139 8.84 0.97 28.41
N ASP A 140 8.40 -0.24 28.77
CA ASP A 140 7.07 -0.45 29.34
C ASP A 140 6.99 0.16 30.74
N VAL A 141 5.88 0.83 31.03
CA VAL A 141 5.63 1.49 32.33
C VAL A 141 4.28 1.09 32.92
N PRO A 142 4.17 0.97 34.26
CA PRO A 142 2.91 0.76 34.94
C PRO A 142 1.94 1.92 34.70
N GLU A 143 0.65 1.60 34.57
CA GLU A 143 -0.43 2.59 34.46
C GLU A 143 -0.45 3.56 35.66
N GLU A 144 -0.19 3.04 36.87
CA GLU A 144 -0.08 3.86 38.09
C GLU A 144 1.03 4.91 38.01
N TRP A 145 2.19 4.56 37.42
CA TRP A 145 3.28 5.51 37.24
C TRP A 145 2.94 6.54 36.17
N ALA A 146 2.40 6.11 35.02
CA ALA A 146 2.07 7.02 33.93
C ALA A 146 1.00 8.04 34.34
N ASP A 147 -0.05 7.60 35.03
CA ASP A 147 -1.07 8.49 35.59
C ASP A 147 -0.48 9.44 36.64
N GLY A 148 0.38 8.93 37.53
CA GLY A 148 1.07 9.74 38.53
C GLY A 148 1.97 10.81 37.90
N PHE A 149 2.71 10.45 36.86
CA PHE A 149 3.58 11.36 36.12
C PHE A 149 2.77 12.42 35.37
N ALA A 150 1.71 12.01 34.65
CA ALA A 150 0.82 12.94 33.95
C ALA A 150 0.17 13.95 34.91
N ASN A 151 -0.35 13.49 36.04
CA ASN A 151 -0.91 14.39 37.07
C ASN A 151 0.14 15.34 37.64
N THR A 152 1.36 14.85 37.88
CA THR A 152 2.47 15.68 38.36
C THR A 152 2.79 16.79 37.35
N LEU A 153 2.88 16.46 36.05
CA LEU A 153 3.10 17.45 34.99
C LEU A 153 1.98 18.49 34.94
N ASP A 154 0.71 18.07 35.00
CA ASP A 154 -0.44 18.99 35.01
C ASP A 154 -0.40 19.95 36.22
N GLU A 155 -0.06 19.43 37.41
CA GLU A 155 0.09 20.24 38.63
C GLU A 155 1.24 21.24 38.49
N GLN A 156 2.41 20.82 37.97
CA GLN A 156 3.55 21.72 37.79
C GLN A 156 3.30 22.75 36.68
N THR A 157 2.63 22.38 35.59
CA THR A 157 2.17 23.31 34.55
C THR A 157 1.28 24.39 35.15
N ALA A 158 0.32 24.02 36.02
CA ALA A 158 -0.52 24.98 36.72
C ALA A 158 0.26 25.88 37.70
N ALA A 159 1.28 25.34 38.38
CA ALA A 159 2.17 26.13 39.24
C ALA A 159 2.96 27.17 38.45
N VAL A 160 3.50 26.81 37.28
CA VAL A 160 4.21 27.72 36.36
C VAL A 160 3.27 28.80 35.82
N GLN A 161 2.03 28.44 35.47
CA GLN A 161 1.01 29.42 35.07
C GLN A 161 0.74 30.44 36.19
N ALA A 162 0.61 29.99 37.43
CA ALA A 162 0.41 30.88 38.58
C ALA A 162 1.60 31.81 38.83
N LEU A 163 2.83 31.35 38.61
CA LEU A 163 4.03 32.19 38.67
C LEU A 163 4.00 33.27 37.58
N ARG A 164 3.57 32.91 36.37
CA ARG A 164 3.49 33.83 35.23
C ARG A 164 2.50 34.98 35.46
N ASP A 165 1.36 34.72 36.10
CA ASP A 165 0.32 35.73 36.35
C ASP A 165 0.81 36.92 37.20
N GLY A 166 1.91 36.76 37.95
CA GLY A 166 2.56 37.82 38.74
C GLY A 166 3.98 38.18 38.30
N ALA A 167 4.44 37.67 37.16
CA ALA A 167 5.84 37.75 36.75
C ALA A 167 6.24 39.10 36.12
N PRO A 168 7.50 39.53 36.24
CA PRO A 168 8.04 40.63 35.45
C PRO A 168 8.08 40.28 33.96
N GLU A 169 8.08 41.31 33.10
CA GLU A 169 8.10 41.14 31.63
C GLU A 169 9.27 40.27 31.15
N GLU A 170 10.42 40.37 31.83
CA GLU A 170 11.65 39.64 31.56
C GLU A 170 11.51 38.11 31.76
N ALA A 171 10.62 37.69 32.68
CA ALA A 171 10.40 36.28 33.02
C ALA A 171 9.20 35.67 32.28
N PHE A 172 8.39 36.47 31.57
CA PHE A 172 7.17 36.00 30.93
C PHE A 172 7.43 34.96 29.85
N GLN A 173 8.47 35.17 29.03
CA GLN A 173 8.82 34.25 27.95
C GLN A 173 9.42 32.93 28.50
N PRO A 174 10.44 32.94 29.38
CA PRO A 174 10.94 31.72 30.02
C PRO A 174 9.84 30.90 30.72
N LEU A 175 8.90 31.56 31.42
CA LEU A 175 7.78 30.86 32.06
C LEU A 175 6.81 30.25 31.05
N THR A 176 6.59 30.90 29.91
CA THR A 176 5.75 30.35 28.84
C THR A 176 6.41 29.17 28.15
N ASP A 177 7.72 29.22 27.96
CA ASP A 177 8.50 28.13 27.38
C ASP A 177 8.54 26.93 28.34
N LEU A 178 8.74 27.16 29.64
CA LEU A 178 8.67 26.14 30.68
C LEU A 178 7.29 25.47 30.74
N GLU A 179 6.21 26.26 30.69
CA GLU A 179 4.83 25.74 30.63
C GLU A 179 4.66 24.80 29.42
N SER A 180 5.12 25.22 28.24
CA SER A 180 5.02 24.42 27.03
C SER A 180 5.85 23.15 27.10
N GLN A 181 7.05 23.19 27.68
CA GLN A 181 7.93 22.04 27.79
C GLN A 181 7.38 21.00 28.77
N LEU A 182 6.84 21.42 29.92
CA LEU A 182 6.14 20.52 30.85
C LEU A 182 4.96 19.83 30.16
N SER A 183 4.16 20.58 29.41
CA SER A 183 3.03 20.00 28.65
C SER A 183 3.50 19.03 27.55
N ASN A 184 4.57 19.38 26.83
CA ASN A 184 5.14 18.51 25.79
C ASN A 184 5.79 17.25 26.37
N THR A 185 6.25 17.29 27.61
CA THR A 185 6.84 16.13 28.32
C THR A 185 5.84 14.99 28.46
N GLN A 186 4.54 15.29 28.57
CA GLN A 186 3.49 14.28 28.59
C GLN A 186 3.47 13.42 27.31
N GLY A 187 3.88 13.99 26.17
CA GLY A 187 4.02 13.27 24.89
C GLY A 187 5.12 12.21 24.85
N SER A 188 5.94 12.10 25.90
CA SER A 188 6.85 10.96 26.09
C SER A 188 6.13 9.69 26.49
N ILE A 189 4.93 9.78 27.09
CA ILE A 189 4.07 8.63 27.39
C ILE A 189 3.36 8.19 26.11
N LEU A 190 3.46 6.91 25.81
CA LEU A 190 2.93 6.27 24.63
C LEU A 190 1.83 5.28 25.00
N GLU A 191 0.61 5.60 24.57
CA GLU A 191 -0.56 4.76 24.78
C GLU A 191 -0.60 3.56 23.81
N PRO A 192 -1.13 2.40 24.23
CA PRO A 192 -1.36 1.27 23.34
C PRO A 192 -2.21 1.68 22.13
N ASN A 193 -1.65 1.53 20.93
CA ASN A 193 -2.35 1.87 19.69
C ASN A 193 -2.87 0.64 18.94
N PHE A 194 -2.98 -0.51 19.60
CA PHE A 194 -3.68 -1.67 19.07
C PHE A 194 -5.20 -1.42 19.02
N VAL A 195 -5.77 -1.38 17.81
CA VAL A 195 -7.19 -1.09 17.57
C VAL A 195 -7.98 -2.28 17.03
N GLY A 196 -7.33 -3.45 16.90
CA GLY A 196 -7.96 -4.67 16.38
C GLY A 196 -8.59 -4.45 15.01
N LEU A 197 -9.88 -4.73 14.86
CA LEU A 197 -10.56 -4.61 13.57
C LEU A 197 -11.14 -3.22 13.26
N LYS A 198 -10.86 -2.20 14.09
CA LYS A 198 -11.44 -0.86 13.96
C LYS A 198 -11.19 -0.24 12.59
N ASN A 199 -9.96 -0.36 12.06
CA ASN A 199 -9.61 0.15 10.74
C ASN A 199 -10.53 -0.44 9.65
N TYR A 200 -10.79 -1.75 9.68
CA TYR A 200 -11.70 -2.38 8.73
C TYR A 200 -13.12 -1.86 8.85
N THR A 201 -13.65 -1.72 10.07
CA THR A 201 -15.02 -1.18 10.25
C THR A 201 -15.15 0.26 9.78
N THR A 202 -14.12 1.09 10.00
CA THR A 202 -14.08 2.48 9.55
C THR A 202 -14.10 2.57 8.03
N TYR A 203 -13.19 1.87 7.35
CA TYR A 203 -13.06 1.98 5.90
C TYR A 203 -14.14 1.19 5.13
N LEU A 204 -14.67 0.10 5.67
CA LEU A 204 -15.84 -0.56 5.08
C LEU A 204 -17.12 0.27 5.24
N GLY A 205 -17.18 1.15 6.24
CA GLY A 205 -18.28 2.11 6.43
C GLY A 205 -18.11 3.42 5.65
N ASP A 206 -16.95 3.64 5.02
CA ASP A 206 -16.61 4.89 4.35
C ASP A 206 -17.07 4.92 2.88
N GLY A 207 -17.73 6.02 2.50
CA GLY A 207 -18.24 6.22 1.16
C GLY A 207 -17.14 6.32 0.10
N ARG A 208 -15.97 6.89 0.45
CA ARG A 208 -14.84 7.00 -0.50
C ARG A 208 -14.28 5.62 -0.85
N THR A 209 -14.17 4.72 0.13
CA THR A 209 -13.75 3.33 -0.10
C THR A 209 -14.64 2.62 -1.12
N TRP A 210 -15.97 2.76 -1.00
CA TRP A 210 -16.91 2.16 -1.96
C TRP A 210 -16.86 2.82 -3.33
N THR A 211 -16.68 4.14 -3.43
CA THR A 211 -16.44 4.82 -4.70
C THR A 211 -15.17 4.30 -5.39
N ALA A 212 -14.07 4.15 -4.65
CA ALA A 212 -12.82 3.61 -5.18
C ALA A 212 -12.96 2.14 -5.62
N MET A 213 -13.71 1.33 -4.86
CA MET A 213 -14.04 -0.05 -5.23
C MET A 213 -14.89 -0.12 -6.51
N LEU A 214 -15.91 0.74 -6.62
CA LEU A 214 -16.77 0.82 -7.81
C LEU A 214 -15.99 1.28 -9.04
N ASN A 215 -15.11 2.27 -8.90
CA ASN A 215 -14.20 2.71 -9.97
C ASN A 215 -13.29 1.57 -10.43
N THR A 216 -12.72 0.83 -9.48
CA THR A 216 -11.85 -0.33 -9.77
C THR A 216 -12.63 -1.42 -10.51
N LEU A 217 -13.85 -1.72 -10.06
CA LEU A 217 -14.71 -2.72 -10.68
C LEU A 217 -15.15 -2.29 -12.09
N LEU A 218 -15.58 -1.03 -12.25
CA LEU A 218 -15.98 -0.44 -13.52
C LEU A 218 -14.82 -0.52 -14.52
N PHE A 219 -13.65 -0.03 -14.11
CA PHE A 219 -12.42 -0.11 -14.88
C PHE A 219 -12.14 -1.56 -15.30
N THR A 220 -12.09 -2.48 -14.34
CA THR A 220 -11.79 -3.90 -14.59
C THR A 220 -12.75 -4.53 -15.58
N VAL A 221 -14.07 -4.38 -15.38
CA VAL A 221 -15.08 -5.02 -16.23
C VAL A 221 -15.05 -4.45 -17.65
N VAL A 222 -14.94 -3.12 -17.77
CA VAL A 222 -14.96 -2.45 -19.08
C VAL A 222 -13.68 -2.74 -19.85
N THR A 223 -12.49 -2.57 -19.25
CA THR A 223 -11.23 -2.76 -19.99
C THR A 223 -11.04 -4.21 -20.38
N VAL A 224 -11.24 -5.17 -19.47
CA VAL A 224 -11.14 -6.61 -19.77
C VAL A 224 -12.14 -7.01 -20.86
N GLY A 225 -13.38 -6.50 -20.81
CA GLY A 225 -14.41 -6.79 -21.80
C GLY A 225 -14.05 -6.27 -23.19
N VAL A 226 -13.59 -5.02 -23.29
CA VAL A 226 -13.18 -4.41 -24.56
C VAL A 226 -11.92 -5.09 -25.10
N GLU A 227 -10.93 -5.35 -24.25
CA GLU A 227 -9.70 -6.05 -24.63
C GLU A 227 -9.95 -7.47 -25.10
N LEU A 228 -10.90 -8.19 -24.51
CA LEU A 228 -11.32 -9.51 -24.99
C LEU A 228 -11.86 -9.39 -26.42
N ALA A 229 -12.75 -8.43 -26.68
CA ALA A 229 -13.35 -8.24 -28.00
C ALA A 229 -12.29 -7.82 -29.06
N VAL A 230 -11.51 -6.78 -28.76
CA VAL A 230 -10.48 -6.26 -29.67
C VAL A 230 -9.34 -7.26 -29.81
N GLY A 231 -8.88 -7.85 -28.72
CA GLY A 231 -7.83 -8.86 -28.68
C GLY A 231 -8.21 -10.11 -29.46
N LEU A 232 -9.47 -10.57 -29.38
CA LEU A 232 -9.95 -11.68 -30.19
C LEU A 232 -9.96 -11.32 -31.68
N ALA A 233 -10.40 -10.12 -32.05
CA ALA A 233 -10.38 -9.65 -33.44
C ALA A 233 -8.94 -9.62 -34.00
N VAL A 234 -8.00 -9.10 -33.21
CA VAL A 234 -6.57 -9.05 -33.54
C VAL A 234 -5.99 -10.48 -33.64
N ALA A 235 -6.32 -11.37 -32.70
CA ALA A 235 -5.87 -12.75 -32.71
C ALA A 235 -6.35 -13.49 -33.96
N LEU A 236 -7.62 -13.32 -34.35
CA LEU A 236 -8.19 -13.90 -35.57
C LEU A 236 -7.50 -13.38 -36.83
N LEU A 237 -7.19 -12.08 -36.88
CA LEU A 237 -6.45 -11.47 -37.99
C LEU A 237 -5.05 -12.07 -38.13
N ILE A 238 -4.32 -12.16 -37.02
CA ILE A 238 -2.94 -12.64 -36.96
C ILE A 238 -2.84 -14.17 -37.14
N ASN A 239 -3.92 -14.90 -36.87
CA ASN A 239 -3.99 -16.34 -37.11
C ASN A 239 -4.06 -16.69 -38.61
N ARG A 240 -4.44 -15.73 -39.47
CA ARG A 240 -4.48 -15.95 -40.93
C ARG A 240 -3.07 -16.00 -41.53
N VAL A 241 -2.94 -16.75 -42.62
CA VAL A 241 -1.71 -16.78 -43.43
C VAL A 241 -1.79 -15.67 -44.47
N PHE A 242 -0.98 -14.63 -44.32
CA PHE A 242 -0.86 -13.53 -45.29
C PHE A 242 0.57 -12.98 -45.34
N ILE A 243 0.91 -12.32 -46.45
CA ILE A 243 2.23 -11.69 -46.67
C ILE A 243 2.39 -10.51 -45.70
N GLY A 244 3.49 -10.46 -44.95
CA GLY A 244 3.73 -9.41 -43.95
C GLY A 244 3.22 -9.70 -42.53
N ARG A 245 2.65 -10.88 -42.27
CA ARG A 245 2.15 -11.28 -40.94
C ARG A 245 3.14 -11.14 -39.79
N GLY A 246 4.45 -11.29 -40.06
CA GLY A 246 5.50 -11.11 -39.05
C GLY A 246 5.61 -9.66 -38.56
N LEU A 247 5.52 -8.69 -39.49
CA LEU A 247 5.53 -7.27 -39.16
C LEU A 247 4.27 -6.86 -38.40
N VAL A 248 3.09 -7.38 -38.78
CA VAL A 248 1.84 -7.12 -38.05
C VAL A 248 1.93 -7.67 -36.63
N ARG A 249 2.44 -8.89 -36.44
CA ARG A 249 2.69 -9.46 -35.10
C ARG A 249 3.62 -8.59 -34.27
N ALA A 250 4.74 -8.16 -34.85
CA ALA A 250 5.70 -7.30 -34.15
C ALA A 250 5.08 -5.95 -33.76
N ALA A 251 4.39 -5.28 -34.70
CA ALA A 251 3.76 -3.99 -34.46
C ALA A 251 2.68 -4.05 -33.38
N VAL A 252 1.86 -5.10 -33.38
CA VAL A 252 0.82 -5.29 -32.35
C VAL A 252 1.42 -5.46 -30.95
N LEU A 253 2.63 -5.99 -30.81
CA LEU A 253 3.26 -6.21 -29.50
C LEU A 253 3.95 -4.97 -28.92
N VAL A 254 4.14 -3.92 -29.71
CA VAL A 254 4.84 -2.70 -29.28
C VAL A 254 4.23 -2.06 -28.03
N PRO A 255 2.90 -1.86 -27.91
CA PRO A 255 2.30 -1.23 -26.72
C PRO A 255 2.59 -1.99 -25.42
N TRP A 256 2.57 -3.31 -25.48
CA TRP A 256 2.77 -4.16 -24.30
C TRP A 256 4.21 -4.10 -23.78
N ALA A 257 5.18 -3.91 -24.67
CA ALA A 257 6.60 -3.82 -24.31
C ALA A 257 6.98 -2.50 -23.60
N ILE A 258 6.15 -1.45 -23.69
CA ILE A 258 6.41 -0.15 -23.07
C ILE A 258 6.12 -0.22 -21.56
N PRO A 259 7.01 0.24 -20.66
CA PRO A 259 6.73 0.29 -19.23
C PRO A 259 5.46 1.08 -18.92
N THR A 260 4.66 0.62 -17.95
CA THR A 260 3.33 1.21 -17.65
C THR A 260 3.40 2.69 -17.33
N ALA A 261 4.33 3.12 -16.48
CA ALA A 261 4.51 4.53 -16.13
C ALA A 261 4.86 5.41 -17.36
N VAL A 262 5.70 4.90 -18.27
CA VAL A 262 6.07 5.62 -19.50
C VAL A 262 4.87 5.75 -20.44
N ALA A 263 4.11 4.67 -20.61
CA ALA A 263 2.87 4.69 -21.39
C ALA A 263 1.86 5.67 -20.80
N ALA A 264 1.68 5.66 -19.48
CA ALA A 264 0.78 6.57 -18.78
C ALA A 264 1.18 8.03 -19.01
N MET A 265 2.46 8.37 -18.81
CA MET A 265 2.97 9.73 -19.03
C MET A 265 2.81 10.19 -20.49
N MET A 266 3.07 9.31 -21.46
CA MET A 266 2.83 9.60 -22.87
C MET A 266 1.35 9.90 -23.15
N TRP A 267 0.43 9.10 -22.59
CA TRP A 267 -1.01 9.35 -22.74
C TRP A 267 -1.46 10.63 -22.03
N THR A 268 -0.88 10.99 -20.88
CA THR A 268 -1.13 12.28 -20.23
C THR A 268 -0.84 13.44 -21.18
N PHE A 269 0.29 13.42 -21.89
CA PHE A 269 0.61 14.45 -22.89
C PHE A 269 -0.35 14.44 -24.09
N LEU A 270 -0.76 13.25 -24.57
CA LEU A 270 -1.67 13.16 -25.72
C LEU A 270 -3.08 13.64 -25.38
N PHE A 271 -3.52 13.45 -24.14
CA PHE A 271 -4.82 13.88 -23.62
C PHE A 271 -4.81 15.27 -22.98
N ASP A 272 -3.67 15.95 -22.94
CA ASP A 272 -3.56 17.30 -22.41
C ASP A 272 -4.53 18.27 -23.11
N GLY A 273 -5.28 19.04 -22.33
CA GLY A 273 -6.33 19.92 -22.87
C GLY A 273 -5.81 21.13 -23.64
N GLN A 274 -4.55 21.54 -23.43
CA GLN A 274 -3.98 22.73 -24.06
C GLN A 274 -3.21 22.39 -25.34
N SER A 275 -2.48 21.27 -25.32
CA SER A 275 -1.50 20.90 -26.35
C SER A 275 -1.64 19.46 -26.86
N GLY A 276 -2.52 18.66 -26.24
CA GLY A 276 -2.69 17.26 -26.55
C GLY A 276 -3.36 17.02 -27.90
N ILE A 277 -2.68 16.27 -28.75
CA ILE A 277 -3.17 15.96 -30.10
C ILE A 277 -4.45 15.12 -30.07
N MET A 278 -4.59 14.22 -29.10
CA MET A 278 -5.77 13.35 -28.99
C MET A 278 -6.97 14.15 -28.50
N ALA A 279 -6.77 15.00 -27.49
CA ALA A 279 -7.78 15.93 -27.00
C ALA A 279 -8.28 16.86 -28.12
N HIS A 280 -7.36 17.44 -28.90
CA HIS A 280 -7.68 18.31 -30.02
C HIS A 280 -8.57 17.64 -31.06
N TYR A 281 -8.18 16.45 -31.54
CA TYR A 281 -8.96 15.76 -32.58
C TYR A 281 -10.28 15.19 -32.05
N MET A 282 -10.35 14.73 -30.80
CA MET A 282 -11.61 14.29 -30.21
C MET A 282 -12.62 15.44 -30.13
N ALA A 283 -12.18 16.65 -29.78
CA ALA A 283 -13.03 17.84 -29.80
C ALA A 283 -13.42 18.23 -31.23
N GLN A 284 -12.48 18.21 -32.17
CA GLN A 284 -12.73 18.53 -33.57
C GLN A 284 -13.77 17.60 -34.22
N PHE A 285 -13.78 16.32 -33.87
CA PHE A 285 -14.77 15.35 -34.35
C PHE A 285 -16.09 15.37 -33.58
N GLY A 286 -16.23 16.24 -32.57
CA GLY A 286 -17.43 16.34 -31.75
C GLY A 286 -17.66 15.16 -30.81
N LEU A 287 -16.60 14.41 -30.47
CA LEU A 287 -16.67 13.33 -29.48
C LEU A 287 -16.64 13.85 -28.04
N ILE A 288 -16.07 15.04 -27.85
CA ILE A 288 -16.04 15.80 -26.58
C ILE A 288 -16.30 17.27 -26.88
N ASP A 289 -16.91 17.99 -25.94
CA ASP A 289 -17.24 19.41 -26.12
C ASP A 289 -16.02 20.32 -25.97
N ASP A 290 -15.06 19.94 -25.11
CA ASP A 290 -13.85 20.71 -24.81
C ASP A 290 -12.62 19.77 -24.73
N PRO A 291 -11.47 20.12 -25.33
CA PRO A 291 -10.26 19.32 -25.25
C PRO A 291 -9.81 19.00 -23.81
N GLY A 292 -10.02 19.92 -22.86
CA GLY A 292 -9.68 19.72 -21.46
C GLY A 292 -10.54 18.67 -20.76
N ALA A 293 -11.73 18.35 -21.29
CA ALA A 293 -12.69 17.45 -20.64
C ALA A 293 -12.12 16.05 -20.33
N LEU A 294 -11.13 15.59 -21.10
CA LEU A 294 -10.50 14.28 -20.95
C LEU A 294 -9.71 14.10 -19.65
N LEU A 295 -9.19 15.19 -19.06
CA LEU A 295 -8.42 15.13 -17.82
C LEU A 295 -9.01 16.01 -16.71
N SER A 296 -9.89 16.97 -17.05
CA SER A 296 -10.52 17.88 -16.09
C SER A 296 -11.84 17.39 -15.51
N THR A 297 -12.45 16.35 -16.09
CA THR A 297 -13.73 15.77 -15.62
C THR A 297 -13.55 14.32 -15.18
N GLY A 298 -14.40 13.85 -14.25
CA GLY A 298 -14.30 12.47 -13.76
C GLY A 298 -14.60 11.41 -14.83
N ALA A 299 -15.62 11.64 -15.66
CA ALA A 299 -15.94 10.73 -16.76
C ALA A 299 -14.86 10.72 -17.84
N GLY A 300 -14.33 11.90 -18.21
CA GLY A 300 -13.23 12.00 -19.15
C GLY A 300 -11.95 11.36 -18.62
N GLY A 301 -11.61 11.60 -17.35
CA GLY A 301 -10.44 10.99 -16.71
C GLY A 301 -10.54 9.47 -16.71
N MET A 302 -11.68 8.91 -16.31
CA MET A 302 -11.89 7.46 -16.31
C MET A 302 -11.81 6.89 -17.74
N PHE A 303 -12.40 7.56 -18.72
CA PHE A 303 -12.29 7.19 -20.13
C PHE A 303 -10.83 7.17 -20.61
N SER A 304 -10.05 8.22 -20.31
CA SER A 304 -8.65 8.35 -20.70
C SER A 304 -7.79 7.21 -20.15
N ILE A 305 -8.01 6.85 -18.87
CA ILE A 305 -7.32 5.71 -18.23
C ILE A 305 -7.73 4.39 -18.91
N MET A 306 -9.03 4.13 -19.09
CA MET A 306 -9.50 2.91 -19.75
C MET A 306 -8.96 2.79 -21.17
N PHE A 307 -8.94 3.89 -21.94
CA PHE A 307 -8.42 3.91 -23.30
C PHE A 307 -6.93 3.55 -23.35
N ALA A 308 -6.12 4.18 -22.49
CA ALA A 308 -4.69 3.91 -22.39
C ALA A 308 -4.40 2.46 -21.98
N ASP A 309 -5.18 1.92 -21.04
CA ASP A 309 -5.09 0.53 -20.60
C ASP A 309 -5.40 -0.45 -21.73
N ILE A 310 -6.54 -0.27 -22.39
CA ILE A 310 -6.99 -1.11 -23.52
C ILE A 310 -5.92 -1.13 -24.61
N TRP A 311 -5.38 0.04 -24.99
CA TRP A 311 -4.30 0.13 -25.99
C TRP A 311 -3.06 -0.66 -25.57
N LYS A 312 -2.67 -0.57 -24.30
CA LYS A 312 -1.46 -1.20 -23.77
C LYS A 312 -1.58 -2.72 -23.65
N THR A 313 -2.72 -3.23 -23.21
CA THR A 313 -2.88 -4.62 -22.77
C THR A 313 -3.62 -5.52 -23.79
N THR A 314 -4.33 -4.93 -24.76
CA THR A 314 -4.91 -5.68 -25.90
C THR A 314 -3.92 -6.66 -26.57
N PRO A 315 -2.63 -6.31 -26.78
CA PRO A 315 -1.67 -7.25 -27.37
C PRO A 315 -1.47 -8.52 -26.55
N TYR A 316 -1.44 -8.40 -25.21
CA TYR A 316 -1.34 -9.54 -24.31
C TYR A 316 -2.58 -10.44 -24.41
N MET A 317 -3.77 -9.86 -24.41
CA MET A 317 -5.03 -10.60 -24.61
C MET A 317 -5.03 -11.33 -25.97
N ALA A 318 -4.64 -10.64 -27.04
CA ALA A 318 -4.55 -11.23 -28.37
C ALA A 318 -3.58 -12.42 -28.44
N LEU A 319 -2.43 -12.35 -27.76
CA LEU A 319 -1.46 -13.45 -27.72
C LEU A 319 -2.01 -14.70 -27.03
N LEU A 320 -2.67 -14.54 -25.87
CA LEU A 320 -3.26 -15.67 -25.15
C LEU A 320 -4.36 -16.35 -25.98
N LEU A 321 -5.21 -15.56 -26.62
CA LEU A 321 -6.28 -16.06 -27.49
C LEU A 321 -5.71 -16.73 -28.75
N LEU A 322 -4.64 -16.18 -29.33
CA LEU A 322 -3.97 -16.76 -30.49
C LEU A 322 -3.40 -18.15 -30.18
N ALA A 323 -2.83 -18.36 -28.99
CA ALA A 323 -2.36 -19.67 -28.55
C ALA A 323 -3.51 -20.69 -28.52
N GLY A 324 -4.67 -20.30 -28.00
CA GLY A 324 -5.89 -21.11 -28.04
C GLY A 324 -6.36 -21.42 -29.46
N LEU A 325 -6.41 -20.40 -30.33
CA LEU A 325 -6.81 -20.57 -31.74
C LEU A 325 -5.93 -21.55 -32.51
N GLN A 326 -4.64 -21.61 -32.20
CA GLN A 326 -3.67 -22.51 -32.85
C GLN A 326 -3.87 -23.98 -32.48
N THR A 327 -4.63 -24.28 -31.42
CA THR A 327 -4.95 -25.67 -31.03
C THR A 327 -6.07 -26.29 -31.87
N ILE A 328 -6.84 -25.48 -32.63
CA ILE A 328 -7.99 -25.97 -33.38
C ILE A 328 -7.52 -26.67 -34.67
N PRO A 329 -7.87 -27.95 -34.88
CA PRO A 329 -7.54 -28.66 -36.12
C PRO A 329 -8.18 -27.99 -37.34
N ARG A 330 -7.41 -27.80 -38.42
CA ARG A 330 -7.92 -27.21 -39.67
C ARG A 330 -9.04 -28.03 -40.31
N SER A 331 -9.03 -29.34 -40.13
CA SER A 331 -10.05 -30.26 -40.66
C SER A 331 -11.47 -29.93 -40.19
N LEU A 332 -11.65 -29.33 -39.01
CA LEU A 332 -12.97 -28.90 -38.53
C LEU A 332 -13.54 -27.77 -39.39
N TYR A 333 -12.68 -26.83 -39.83
CA TYR A 333 -13.10 -25.73 -40.70
C TYR A 333 -13.37 -26.21 -42.12
N GLU A 334 -12.57 -27.15 -42.62
CA GLU A 334 -12.78 -27.78 -43.93
C GLU A 334 -14.10 -28.57 -43.98
N ALA A 335 -14.39 -29.37 -42.94
CA ALA A 335 -15.65 -30.08 -42.82
C ALA A 335 -16.85 -29.13 -42.78
N ALA A 336 -16.77 -28.06 -41.99
CA ALA A 336 -17.83 -27.06 -41.91
C ALA A 336 -18.06 -26.32 -43.24
N GLU A 337 -17.01 -26.11 -44.03
CA GLU A 337 -17.12 -25.49 -45.37
C GLU A 337 -17.82 -26.43 -46.36
N VAL A 338 -17.58 -27.75 -46.27
CA VAL A 338 -18.33 -28.77 -47.03
C VAL A 338 -19.80 -28.80 -46.61
N ASP A 339 -20.11 -28.62 -45.33
CA ASP A 339 -21.48 -28.53 -44.79
C ASP A 339 -22.17 -27.19 -45.10
N GLY A 340 -21.53 -26.28 -45.84
CA GLY A 340 -22.10 -24.99 -46.24
C GLY A 340 -22.11 -23.93 -45.14
N ALA A 341 -21.38 -24.13 -44.04
CA ALA A 341 -21.32 -23.18 -42.95
C ALA A 341 -20.52 -21.93 -43.34
N ASN A 342 -21.14 -20.74 -43.20
CA ASN A 342 -20.47 -19.46 -43.43
C ASN A 342 -19.49 -19.11 -42.30
N LYS A 343 -18.63 -18.10 -42.50
CA LYS A 343 -17.56 -17.76 -41.53
C LYS A 343 -18.07 -17.32 -40.16
N PHE A 344 -19.27 -16.73 -40.08
CA PHE A 344 -19.89 -16.36 -38.80
C PHE A 344 -20.40 -17.60 -38.04
N GLN A 345 -21.01 -18.55 -38.76
CA GLN A 345 -21.40 -19.86 -38.21
C GLN A 345 -20.17 -20.65 -37.75
N GLN A 346 -19.09 -20.66 -38.55
CA GLN A 346 -17.82 -21.29 -38.16
C GLN A 346 -17.25 -20.64 -36.88
N PHE A 347 -17.33 -19.31 -36.76
CA PHE A 347 -16.86 -18.61 -35.56
C PHE A 347 -17.65 -18.99 -34.30
N ILE A 348 -18.99 -18.94 -34.36
CA ILE A 348 -19.84 -19.23 -33.19
C ILE A 348 -19.85 -20.72 -32.84
N SER A 349 -19.89 -21.61 -33.83
CA SER A 349 -20.09 -23.04 -33.60
C SER A 349 -18.78 -23.82 -33.42
N ILE A 350 -17.65 -23.32 -33.94
CA ILE A 350 -16.35 -24.02 -33.87
C ILE A 350 -15.35 -23.18 -33.10
N THR A 351 -15.07 -21.96 -33.55
CA THR A 351 -13.96 -21.18 -32.99
C THR A 351 -14.19 -20.83 -31.52
N LEU A 352 -15.30 -20.16 -31.20
CA LEU A 352 -15.59 -19.65 -29.86
C LEU A 352 -15.71 -20.76 -28.80
N PRO A 353 -16.40 -21.89 -29.05
CA PRO A 353 -16.48 -23.00 -28.09
C PRO A 353 -15.12 -23.67 -27.87
N MET A 354 -14.32 -23.85 -28.93
CA MET A 354 -13.03 -24.52 -28.85
C MET A 354 -11.97 -23.69 -28.09
N ILE A 355 -12.03 -22.35 -28.17
CA ILE A 355 -11.13 -21.48 -27.41
C ILE A 355 -11.68 -21.03 -26.05
N ARG A 356 -12.84 -21.54 -25.62
CA ARG A 356 -13.48 -21.12 -24.35
C ARG A 356 -12.53 -21.21 -23.16
N SER A 357 -11.75 -22.29 -23.07
CA SER A 357 -10.74 -22.45 -22.00
C SER A 357 -9.62 -21.40 -22.09
N ALA A 358 -9.18 -21.04 -23.29
CA ALA A 358 -8.19 -19.98 -23.49
C ALA A 358 -8.75 -18.60 -23.16
N ILE A 359 -10.01 -18.31 -23.53
CA ILE A 359 -10.72 -17.08 -23.14
C ILE A 359 -10.80 -16.97 -21.63
N LEU A 360 -11.24 -18.03 -20.94
CA LEU A 360 -11.39 -18.01 -19.48
C LEU A 360 -10.06 -17.75 -18.77
N VAL A 361 -8.98 -18.38 -19.21
CA VAL A 361 -7.64 -18.16 -18.65
C VAL A 361 -7.17 -16.72 -18.92
N ALA A 362 -7.38 -16.21 -20.13
CA ALA A 362 -6.99 -14.85 -20.48
C ALA A 362 -7.77 -13.79 -19.70
N VAL A 363 -9.09 -13.95 -19.57
CA VAL A 363 -9.96 -13.08 -18.77
C VAL A 363 -9.59 -13.15 -17.29
N LEU A 364 -9.29 -14.33 -16.75
CA LEU A 364 -8.86 -14.48 -15.35
C LEU A 364 -7.58 -13.67 -15.07
N PHE A 365 -6.52 -13.93 -15.83
CA PHE A 365 -5.23 -13.24 -15.60
C PHE A 365 -5.39 -11.73 -15.79
N ARG A 366 -6.14 -11.32 -16.81
CA ARG A 366 -6.34 -9.91 -17.08
C ARG A 366 -7.22 -9.21 -16.04
N ALA A 367 -8.27 -9.86 -15.55
CA ALA A 367 -9.12 -9.30 -14.50
C ALA A 367 -8.36 -9.14 -13.18
N LEU A 368 -7.50 -10.11 -12.82
CA LEU A 368 -6.65 -10.01 -11.63
C LEU A 368 -5.65 -8.85 -11.72
N ASP A 369 -5.08 -8.63 -12.89
CA ASP A 369 -4.15 -7.53 -13.19
C ASP A 369 -4.89 -6.17 -13.20
N ALA A 370 -5.99 -6.05 -13.93
CA ALA A 370 -6.82 -4.84 -14.00
C ALA A 370 -7.37 -4.42 -12.64
N PHE A 371 -7.80 -5.37 -11.80
CA PHE A 371 -8.34 -5.05 -10.47
C PHE A 371 -7.29 -4.43 -9.54
N ARG A 372 -6.01 -4.75 -9.76
CA ARG A 372 -4.90 -4.23 -8.96
C ARG A 372 -4.27 -2.97 -9.56
N VAL A 373 -4.90 -2.38 -10.58
CA VAL A 373 -4.35 -1.22 -11.30
C VAL A 373 -3.96 -0.09 -10.34
N PHE A 374 -2.71 0.34 -10.47
CA PHE A 374 -2.12 1.43 -9.68
C PHE A 374 -1.36 2.39 -10.59
N ASP A 375 -0.27 1.92 -11.22
CA ASP A 375 0.68 2.76 -11.97
C ASP A 375 0.00 3.66 -12.99
N LEU A 376 -0.90 3.10 -13.80
CA LEU A 376 -1.57 3.82 -14.88
C LEU A 376 -2.44 4.96 -14.33
N ILE A 377 -3.27 4.68 -13.31
CA ILE A 377 -4.17 5.67 -12.72
C ILE A 377 -3.37 6.75 -11.99
N TYR A 378 -2.38 6.33 -11.19
CA TYR A 378 -1.56 7.24 -10.40
C TYR A 378 -0.79 8.22 -11.29
N VAL A 379 -0.13 7.73 -12.35
CA VAL A 379 0.65 8.60 -13.25
C VAL A 379 -0.23 9.45 -14.17
N LEU A 380 -1.37 8.92 -14.65
CA LEU A 380 -2.20 9.63 -15.62
C LEU A 380 -3.10 10.69 -14.97
N THR A 381 -3.63 10.41 -13.79
CA THR A 381 -4.63 11.28 -13.12
C THR A 381 -4.40 11.51 -11.63
N GLY A 382 -3.54 10.73 -10.96
CA GLY A 382 -3.44 10.72 -9.50
C GLY A 382 -4.73 10.28 -8.79
N GLY A 383 -5.69 9.67 -9.51
CA GLY A 383 -7.05 9.40 -9.03
C GLY A 383 -8.02 10.58 -9.17
N GLY A 384 -7.60 11.70 -9.76
CA GLY A 384 -8.43 12.90 -9.94
C GLY A 384 -9.32 12.90 -11.20
N PRO A 385 -10.13 13.95 -11.38
CA PRO A 385 -10.37 15.05 -10.44
C PRO A 385 -11.18 14.60 -9.22
N ALA A 386 -10.94 15.19 -8.03
CA ALA A 386 -11.71 14.94 -6.80
C ALA A 386 -11.94 13.44 -6.46
N ASN A 387 -10.90 12.61 -6.61
CA ASN A 387 -10.94 11.16 -6.38
C ASN A 387 -11.88 10.36 -7.33
N SER A 388 -12.40 10.98 -8.38
CA SER A 388 -13.38 10.35 -9.28
C SER A 388 -12.83 9.20 -10.12
N THR A 389 -11.51 9.10 -10.27
CA THR A 389 -10.85 8.00 -11.00
C THR A 389 -10.00 7.12 -10.08
N GLU A 390 -10.03 7.39 -8.77
CA GLU A 390 -9.23 6.69 -7.77
C GLU A 390 -9.61 5.21 -7.73
N SER A 391 -8.64 4.32 -7.95
CA SER A 391 -8.78 2.90 -7.67
C SER A 391 -8.54 2.61 -6.19
N ILE A 392 -9.00 1.44 -5.73
CA ILE A 392 -8.78 1.00 -4.35
C ILE A 392 -7.27 0.87 -4.03
N SER A 393 -6.45 0.48 -5.02
CA SER A 393 -4.99 0.42 -4.88
C SER A 393 -4.37 1.82 -4.73
N VAL A 394 -4.83 2.80 -5.51
CA VAL A 394 -4.39 4.20 -5.38
C VAL A 394 -4.80 4.76 -4.03
N TYR A 395 -6.02 4.46 -3.56
CA TYR A 395 -6.47 4.93 -2.26
C TYR A 395 -5.63 4.35 -1.11
N ALA A 396 -5.36 3.04 -1.13
CA ALA A 396 -4.48 2.39 -0.15
C ALA A 396 -3.08 3.03 -0.14
N TYR A 397 -2.53 3.33 -1.32
CA TYR A 397 -1.24 4.01 -1.47
C TYR A 397 -1.26 5.42 -0.85
N LYS A 398 -2.29 6.24 -1.11
CA LYS A 398 -2.40 7.58 -0.54
C LYS A 398 -2.45 7.54 0.99
N LEU A 399 -3.15 6.56 1.57
CA LEU A 399 -3.16 6.40 3.03
C LEU A 399 -1.77 6.02 3.56
N LEU A 400 -1.12 5.02 2.94
CA LEU A 400 0.19 4.52 3.36
C LEU A 400 1.28 5.59 3.27
N PHE A 401 1.41 6.24 2.12
CA PHE A 401 2.60 7.03 1.79
C PHE A 401 2.35 8.54 1.79
N GLU A 402 1.21 9.02 1.30
CA GLU A 402 0.93 10.47 1.29
C GLU A 402 0.46 10.96 2.66
N GLN A 403 -0.40 10.19 3.32
CA GLN A 403 -0.94 10.51 4.64
C GLN A 403 -0.16 9.86 5.78
N GLN A 404 0.86 9.04 5.46
CA GLN A 404 1.70 8.34 6.42
C GLN A 404 0.91 7.51 7.44
N ASN A 405 -0.31 7.08 7.09
CA ASN A 405 -1.19 6.26 7.92
C ASN A 405 -1.08 4.80 7.50
N PHE A 406 -0.09 4.13 8.08
CA PHE A 406 0.24 2.75 7.78
C PHE A 406 -0.80 1.76 8.29
N GLY A 407 -1.47 2.05 9.41
CA GLY A 407 -2.56 1.22 9.92
C GLY A 407 -3.73 1.17 8.94
N ALA A 408 -4.24 2.35 8.58
CA ALA A 408 -5.37 2.47 7.66
C ALA A 408 -5.05 1.96 6.24
N GLY A 409 -3.92 2.37 5.67
CA GLY A 409 -3.55 1.96 4.32
C GLY A 409 -3.20 0.47 4.22
N SER A 410 -2.69 -0.14 5.30
CA SER A 410 -2.56 -1.59 5.39
C SER A 410 -3.92 -2.30 5.46
N ALA A 411 -4.90 -1.75 6.19
CA ALA A 411 -6.25 -2.32 6.20
C ALA A 411 -6.87 -2.33 4.80
N LEU A 412 -6.74 -1.23 4.03
CA LEU A 412 -7.17 -1.20 2.63
C LEU A 412 -6.39 -2.20 1.76
N SER A 413 -5.08 -2.33 1.95
CA SER A 413 -4.26 -3.30 1.21
C SER A 413 -4.71 -4.75 1.45
N VAL A 414 -5.08 -5.09 2.68
CA VAL A 414 -5.68 -6.39 3.02
C VAL A 414 -7.05 -6.55 2.35
N ILE A 415 -7.89 -5.50 2.33
CA ILE A 415 -9.18 -5.53 1.61
C ILE A 415 -8.97 -5.79 0.11
N VAL A 416 -7.98 -5.17 -0.52
CA VAL A 416 -7.61 -5.43 -1.92
C VAL A 416 -7.19 -6.90 -2.10
N PHE A 417 -6.31 -7.41 -1.24
CA PHE A 417 -5.89 -8.82 -1.27
C PHE A 417 -7.08 -9.77 -1.17
N LEU A 418 -7.98 -9.57 -0.21
CA LEU A 418 -9.17 -10.40 -0.03
C LEU A 418 -10.12 -10.31 -1.22
N SER A 419 -10.27 -9.12 -1.82
CA SER A 419 -11.10 -8.91 -3.02
C SER A 419 -10.54 -9.67 -4.22
N VAL A 420 -9.22 -9.62 -4.43
CA VAL A 420 -8.53 -10.37 -5.50
C VAL A 420 -8.61 -11.88 -5.25
N ALA A 421 -8.44 -12.33 -4.01
CA ALA A 421 -8.57 -13.74 -3.63
C ALA A 421 -10.00 -14.25 -3.86
N LEU A 422 -11.01 -13.44 -3.55
CA LEU A 422 -12.41 -13.73 -3.82
C LEU A 422 -12.66 -13.83 -5.33
N LEU A 423 -12.20 -12.85 -6.11
CA LEU A 423 -12.32 -12.85 -7.57
C LEU A 423 -11.65 -14.10 -8.16
N SER A 424 -10.42 -14.41 -7.76
CA SER A 424 -9.71 -15.62 -8.18
C SER A 424 -10.48 -16.89 -7.84
N THR A 425 -11.03 -16.99 -6.63
CA THR A 425 -11.82 -18.16 -6.20
C THR A 425 -13.09 -18.33 -7.02
N ILE A 426 -13.80 -17.24 -7.32
CA ILE A 426 -14.99 -17.25 -8.19
C ILE A 426 -14.62 -17.78 -9.57
N PHE A 427 -13.56 -17.25 -10.19
CA PHE A 427 -13.10 -17.71 -11.49
C PHE A 427 -12.65 -19.18 -11.47
N ILE A 428 -11.88 -19.61 -10.48
CA ILE A 428 -11.42 -21.01 -10.37
C ILE A 428 -12.62 -21.96 -10.22
N LYS A 429 -13.65 -21.60 -9.44
CA LYS A 429 -14.87 -22.40 -9.33
C LYS A 429 -15.65 -22.47 -10.64
N LEU A 430 -15.73 -21.36 -11.38
CA LEU A 430 -16.38 -21.32 -12.71
C LEU A 430 -15.59 -22.10 -13.78
N ILE A 431 -14.26 -22.11 -13.69
CA ILE A 431 -13.35 -22.77 -14.65
C ILE A 431 -13.14 -24.25 -14.32
N GLY A 432 -13.07 -24.60 -13.04
CA GLY A 432 -12.65 -25.91 -12.53
C GLY A 432 -13.53 -27.08 -12.97
N SER A 433 -14.80 -26.83 -13.32
CA SER A 433 -15.69 -27.86 -13.89
C SER A 433 -15.31 -28.24 -15.32
N ASP A 434 -14.71 -27.34 -16.10
CA ASP A 434 -14.46 -27.53 -17.54
C ASP A 434 -12.97 -27.79 -17.87
N LEU A 435 -12.04 -27.23 -17.11
CA LEU A 435 -10.59 -27.36 -17.39
C LEU A 435 -10.03 -28.74 -17.00
N PHE A 436 -10.59 -29.37 -15.95
CA PHE A 436 -10.13 -30.67 -15.44
C PHE A 436 -11.00 -31.86 -15.84
N SER A 437 -12.24 -31.64 -16.29
CA SER A 437 -13.14 -32.71 -16.73
C SER A 437 -12.66 -33.43 -17.99
N GLY A 438 -11.88 -32.76 -18.86
CA GLY A 438 -11.24 -33.37 -20.02
C GLY A 438 -10.07 -34.32 -19.71
N ARG A 439 -9.53 -34.32 -18.48
CA ARG A 439 -8.44 -35.22 -18.06
C ARG A 439 -8.92 -36.50 -17.37
N LEU A 440 -10.22 -36.64 -17.09
CA LEU A 440 -10.79 -37.81 -16.42
C LEU A 440 -11.51 -38.79 -17.37
N LYS A 441 -11.43 -38.55 -18.69
CA LYS A 441 -11.89 -39.49 -19.73
C LYS A 441 -10.71 -39.88 -20.63
N GLN A 442 -9.74 -40.61 -20.07
CA GLN A 442 -8.87 -41.52 -20.82
C GLN A 442 -8.74 -42.82 -20.04
#